data_AF-A0A1G2F4K3-F1
#
_entry.id   AF-A0A1G2F4K3-F1
#
_cell.length_a   1.000
_cell.length_b   1.000
_cell.length_c   1.000
_cell.angle_alpha   90.00
_cell.angle_beta   90.00
_cell.angle_gamma   90.00
#
_symmetry.space_group_name_H-M   'P 1'
#
loop_
_entity.id
_entity.type
_entity.pdbx_description
1 polymer ?
#
loop_
_entity_poly.entity_id
_entity_poly.type
_entity_poly.pdbx_seq_one_letter_code
_entity_poly.pdbx_strand_id
1 'polypeptide(L)'
;MNKKILIAIFGVILLAGAVYLVFALTTGNKQVGCTVEAKICPNGSAVGRTGPNCEFAPCLENDDYKNISYEIEGQTKTMKDGTSTRYFGNNAFGDLNGDGMEDVAFILTHDFGGSWIFYYVAVALKNTNGYLGTNALLLGDRIASQTTEIRNGEIIVNYADRKLNEPMTANPSVGISKYFKVVDARLTEVMK
;
A
#
# COMPACT_ATOMS: atom_id res chain seq x y z
N MET A 1 -1.05 -13.72 62.02
CA MET A 1 -0.45 -12.55 61.34
C MET A 1 -0.62 -11.33 62.23
N ASN A 2 0.46 -10.61 62.54
CA ASN A 2 0.43 -9.53 63.53
C ASN A 2 -0.41 -8.35 62.99
N LYS A 3 -1.36 -7.83 63.78
CA LYS A 3 -2.23 -6.70 63.37
C LYS A 3 -1.41 -5.48 62.91
N LYS A 4 -0.21 -5.30 63.46
CA LYS A 4 0.75 -4.27 63.04
C LYS A 4 1.32 -4.49 61.63
N ILE A 5 1.53 -5.75 61.22
CA ILE A 5 2.00 -6.11 59.87
C ILE A 5 0.89 -5.85 58.84
N LEU A 6 -0.36 -6.15 59.18
CA LEU A 6 -1.50 -5.93 58.28
C LEU A 6 -1.71 -4.42 57.97
N ILE A 7 -1.55 -3.57 58.99
CA ILE A 7 -1.65 -2.11 58.84
C ILE A 7 -0.52 -1.56 57.95
N ALA A 8 0.70 -2.08 58.10
CA ALA A 8 1.83 -1.67 57.27
C ALA A 8 1.63 -2.03 55.78
N ILE A 9 1.15 -3.24 55.49
CA ILE A 9 0.88 -3.68 54.11
C ILE A 9 -0.22 -2.82 53.46
N PHE A 10 -1.29 -2.54 54.19
CA PHE A 10 -2.40 -1.73 53.68
C PHE A 10 -1.95 -0.28 53.38
N GLY A 11 -1.08 0.28 54.23
CA GLY A 11 -0.46 1.59 54.00
C GLY A 11 0.40 1.63 52.74
N VAL A 12 1.20 0.58 52.48
CA VAL A 12 2.03 0.49 51.27
C VAL A 12 1.18 0.37 50.00
N ILE A 13 0.10 -0.42 50.04
CA ILE A 13 -0.80 -0.58 48.88
C ILE A 13 -1.52 0.74 48.57
N LEU A 14 -2.01 1.45 49.59
CA LEU A 14 -2.61 2.77 49.43
C LEU A 14 -1.62 3.79 48.84
N LEU A 15 -0.38 3.78 49.31
CA LEU A 15 0.70 4.62 48.77
C LEU A 15 0.99 4.30 47.31
N ALA A 16 1.15 3.02 46.96
CA ALA A 16 1.40 2.58 45.59
C ALA A 16 0.23 2.94 44.66
N GLY A 17 -1.01 2.74 45.12
CA GLY A 17 -2.21 3.12 44.38
C GLY A 17 -2.31 4.63 44.15
N ALA A 18 -2.01 5.44 45.17
CA ALA A 18 -1.99 6.90 45.04
C ALA A 18 -0.89 7.38 44.07
N VAL A 19 0.31 6.81 44.14
CA VAL A 19 1.41 7.11 43.21
C VAL A 19 1.04 6.74 41.77
N TYR A 20 0.45 5.56 41.57
CA TYR A 20 -0.01 5.13 40.24
C TYR A 20 -1.11 6.04 39.69
N LEU A 21 -2.07 6.45 40.54
CA LEU A 21 -3.16 7.35 40.15
C LEU A 21 -2.61 8.73 39.75
N VAL A 22 -1.67 9.29 40.52
CA VAL A 22 -1.01 10.56 40.17
C VAL A 22 -0.24 10.41 38.85
N PHE A 23 0.52 9.33 38.68
CA PHE A 23 1.26 9.07 37.45
C PHE A 23 0.33 9.02 36.22
N ALA A 24 -0.76 8.25 36.30
CA ALA A 24 -1.75 8.14 35.23
C ALA A 24 -2.44 9.48 34.89
N LEU A 25 -2.67 10.34 35.89
CA LEU A 25 -3.24 11.68 35.68
C LEU A 25 -2.23 12.67 35.08
N THR A 26 -0.93 12.50 35.36
CA THR A 26 0.12 13.40 34.86
C THR A 26 0.61 13.08 33.44
N THR A 27 0.34 11.89 32.91
CA THR A 27 0.65 11.52 31.51
C THR A 27 -0.38 12.01 30.49
N GLY A 28 -1.25 12.96 30.87
CA GLY A 28 -2.17 13.62 29.95
C GLY A 28 -1.42 14.25 28.78
N ASN A 29 -1.78 13.83 27.56
CA ASN A 29 -1.19 14.25 26.31
C ASN A 29 -1.13 15.79 26.24
N LYS A 30 0.05 16.38 26.46
CA LYS A 30 0.26 17.82 26.28
C LYS A 30 -0.02 18.12 24.81
N GLN A 31 -1.12 18.81 24.54
CA GLN A 31 -1.36 19.36 23.20
C GLN A 31 -0.27 20.40 22.94
N VAL A 32 0.77 19.99 22.20
CA VAL A 32 1.82 20.88 21.71
C VAL A 32 1.29 21.54 20.44
N GLY A 33 1.10 22.86 20.49
CA GLY A 33 0.83 23.65 19.30
C GLY A 33 2.12 23.90 18.54
N CYS A 34 2.20 23.48 17.28
CA CYS A 34 3.32 23.78 16.40
C CYS A 34 3.05 25.01 15.54
N THR A 35 4.12 25.67 15.06
CA THR A 35 3.99 26.78 14.11
C THR A 35 3.44 26.30 12.77
N VAL A 36 2.67 27.15 12.08
CA VAL A 36 2.01 26.83 10.80
C VAL A 36 2.96 27.02 9.61
N GLU A 37 4.16 26.47 9.73
CA GLU A 37 5.18 26.54 8.70
C GLU A 37 5.02 25.40 7.70
N ALA A 38 5.22 25.71 6.42
CA ALA A 38 5.24 24.73 5.34
C ALA A 38 6.65 24.58 4.78
N LYS A 39 7.14 23.34 4.69
CA LYS A 39 8.33 22.97 3.94
C LYS A 39 7.90 22.41 2.58
N ILE A 40 8.45 22.96 1.50
CA ILE A 40 8.22 22.47 0.15
C ILE A 40 9.09 21.23 -0.10
N CYS A 41 8.48 20.18 -0.61
CA CYS A 41 9.13 18.92 -0.97
C CYS A 41 9.62 18.92 -2.42
N PRO A 42 10.56 18.04 -2.80
CA PRO A 42 11.10 17.98 -4.16
C PRO A 42 10.04 17.75 -5.25
N ASN A 43 8.94 17.07 -4.92
CA ASN A 43 7.80 16.85 -5.82
C ASN A 43 6.82 18.05 -5.89
N GLY A 44 7.09 19.15 -5.18
CA GLY A 44 6.27 20.36 -5.15
C GLY A 44 5.15 20.35 -4.09
N SER A 45 4.93 19.24 -3.37
CA SER A 45 4.01 19.18 -2.23
C SER A 45 4.54 19.98 -1.02
N ALA A 46 3.70 20.19 -0.01
CA ALA A 46 4.07 20.92 1.20
C ALA A 46 3.77 20.09 2.46
N VAL A 47 4.71 20.06 3.40
CA VAL A 47 4.58 19.38 4.69
C VAL A 47 4.70 20.36 5.85
N GLY A 48 3.90 20.15 6.89
CA GLY A 48 3.91 20.95 8.13
C GLY A 48 4.79 20.35 9.23
N ARG A 49 4.88 21.07 10.35
CA ARG A 49 5.48 20.57 11.59
C ARG A 49 4.52 19.67 12.36
N THR A 50 5.02 18.59 12.92
CA THR A 50 4.23 17.61 13.69
C THR A 50 5.05 17.01 14.85
N GLY A 51 4.36 16.28 15.73
CA GLY A 51 4.95 15.58 16.86
C GLY A 51 5.32 16.47 18.05
N PRO A 52 5.79 15.87 19.16
CA PRO A 52 6.09 16.58 20.40
C PRO A 52 7.25 17.59 20.28
N ASN A 53 8.11 17.42 19.27
CA ASN A 53 9.25 18.29 19.00
C ASN A 53 8.99 19.29 17.85
N CYS A 54 7.80 19.30 17.26
CA CYS A 54 7.43 20.15 16.12
C CYS A 54 8.44 20.09 14.96
N GLU A 55 8.84 18.88 14.57
CA GLU A 55 9.71 18.65 13.42
C GLU A 55 8.88 18.57 12.14
N PHE A 56 9.46 18.91 10.98
CA PHE A 56 8.76 18.73 9.71
C PHE A 56 8.46 17.25 9.48
N ALA A 57 7.22 16.96 9.08
CA ALA A 57 6.88 15.64 8.58
C ALA A 57 7.78 15.27 7.38
N PRO A 58 8.08 13.97 7.17
CA PRO A 58 8.87 13.54 6.02
C PRO A 58 8.17 13.93 4.71
N CYS A 59 8.98 14.34 3.73
CA CYS A 59 8.48 14.54 2.37
C CYS A 59 8.18 13.19 1.75
N LEU A 60 6.91 12.92 1.48
CA LEU A 60 6.52 11.78 0.67
C LEU A 60 6.82 12.14 -0.78
N GLU A 61 7.76 11.43 -1.41
CA GLU A 61 8.12 11.68 -2.81
C GLU A 61 7.00 11.21 -3.75
N ASN A 62 6.30 10.14 -3.37
CA ASN A 62 5.36 9.41 -4.20
C ASN A 62 4.18 8.86 -3.36
N ASP A 63 3.25 9.70 -2.91
CA ASP A 63 2.10 9.25 -2.10
C ASP A 63 0.92 8.74 -2.94
N ASP A 64 0.85 9.11 -4.23
CA ASP A 64 -0.11 8.58 -5.18
C ASP A 64 0.52 7.50 -6.07
N TYR A 65 0.26 6.23 -5.73
CA TYR A 65 0.73 5.07 -6.50
C TYR A 65 0.26 5.07 -7.96
N LYS A 66 -0.74 5.87 -8.33
CA LYS A 66 -1.21 5.99 -9.71
C LYS A 66 -0.30 6.88 -10.56
N ASN A 67 0.60 7.64 -9.93
CA ASN A 67 1.44 8.65 -10.56
C ASN A 67 2.95 8.41 -10.35
N ILE A 68 3.36 7.13 -10.26
CA ILE A 68 4.76 6.72 -10.10
C ILE A 68 5.26 5.91 -11.29
N SER A 69 6.53 5.51 -11.25
CA SER A 69 7.13 4.66 -12.26
C SER A 69 6.95 3.17 -11.99
N TYR A 70 6.67 2.41 -13.05
CA TYR A 70 6.62 0.96 -13.08
C TYR A 70 7.48 0.43 -14.23
N GLU A 71 7.99 -0.79 -14.12
CA GLU A 71 8.69 -1.43 -15.23
C GLU A 71 7.70 -2.25 -16.06
N ILE A 72 7.52 -1.90 -17.33
CA ILE A 72 6.59 -2.56 -18.25
C ILE A 72 7.39 -3.01 -19.45
N GLU A 73 7.38 -4.32 -19.74
CA GLU A 73 8.17 -4.91 -20.84
C GLU A 73 9.66 -4.53 -20.77
N GLY A 74 10.23 -4.49 -19.55
CA GLY A 74 11.63 -4.13 -19.31
C GLY A 74 11.95 -2.63 -19.40
N GLN A 75 10.95 -1.77 -19.63
CA GLN A 75 11.13 -0.32 -19.66
C GLN A 75 10.48 0.36 -18.47
N THR A 76 11.24 1.21 -17.77
CA THR A 76 10.70 2.07 -16.72
C THR A 76 9.80 3.15 -17.32
N LYS A 77 8.55 3.19 -16.89
CA LYS A 77 7.53 4.11 -17.40
C LYS A 77 6.82 4.80 -16.25
N THR A 78 6.92 6.12 -16.22
CA THR A 78 6.16 6.94 -15.28
C THR A 78 4.72 7.04 -15.75
N MET A 79 3.79 6.61 -14.92
CA MET A 79 2.38 6.82 -15.15
C MET A 79 2.06 8.29 -14.88
N LYS A 80 1.78 9.04 -15.93
CA LYS A 80 1.24 10.39 -15.86
C LYS A 80 0.09 10.48 -16.86
N ASP A 81 -0.82 11.42 -16.64
CA ASP A 81 -1.88 11.72 -17.58
C ASP A 81 -1.34 11.92 -19.01
N GLY A 82 -2.02 11.32 -19.99
CA GLY A 82 -1.64 11.39 -21.40
C GLY A 82 -0.59 10.37 -21.86
N THR A 83 -0.11 9.48 -20.99
CA THR A 83 0.80 8.39 -21.40
C THR A 83 0.04 7.18 -21.99
N SER A 84 0.77 6.32 -22.68
CA SER A 84 0.24 5.06 -23.22
C SER A 84 0.00 3.99 -22.15
N THR A 85 0.43 4.22 -20.91
CA THR A 85 0.13 3.34 -19.78
C THR A 85 -0.84 4.06 -18.86
N ARG A 86 -1.96 3.42 -18.53
CA ARG A 86 -3.01 4.03 -17.69
C ARG A 86 -3.39 3.11 -16.56
N TYR A 87 -3.60 3.70 -15.40
CA TYR A 87 -4.26 3.04 -14.29
C TYR A 87 -5.66 2.57 -14.72
N PHE A 88 -5.95 1.27 -14.55
CA PHE A 88 -7.26 0.69 -14.84
C PHE A 88 -8.10 0.52 -13.57
N GLY A 89 -7.47 0.11 -12.47
CA GLY A 89 -8.14 -0.14 -11.18
C GLY A 89 -8.08 -1.60 -10.77
N ASN A 90 -9.17 -2.13 -10.21
CA ASN A 90 -9.22 -3.49 -9.66
C ASN A 90 -8.25 -3.69 -8.47
N ASN A 91 -8.34 -2.78 -7.50
CA ASN A 91 -7.36 -2.72 -6.41
C ASN A 91 -7.58 -3.82 -5.38
N ALA A 92 -6.49 -4.38 -4.90
CA ALA A 92 -6.43 -5.18 -3.69
C ALA A 92 -5.34 -4.62 -2.77
N PHE A 93 -5.67 -4.48 -1.49
CA PHE A 93 -4.76 -3.95 -0.47
C PHE A 93 -4.32 -5.07 0.47
N GLY A 94 -3.06 -5.03 0.88
CA GLY A 94 -2.48 -6.01 1.80
C GLY A 94 -0.96 -5.87 1.87
N ASP A 95 -0.37 -6.40 2.94
CA ASP A 95 1.08 -6.44 3.11
C ASP A 95 1.67 -7.56 2.22
N LEU A 96 2.38 -7.19 1.16
CA LEU A 96 2.89 -8.11 0.15
C LEU A 96 4.39 -8.40 0.31
N ASN A 97 5.11 -7.57 1.06
CA ASN A 97 6.55 -7.73 1.31
C ASN A 97 6.88 -8.08 2.79
N GLY A 98 5.89 -8.09 3.68
CA GLY A 98 6.03 -8.44 5.09
C GLY A 98 6.62 -7.32 5.95
N ASP A 99 6.59 -6.06 5.51
CA ASP A 99 7.15 -4.93 6.25
C ASP A 99 6.14 -4.24 7.20
N GLY A 100 4.90 -4.72 7.23
CA GLY A 100 3.82 -4.21 8.07
C GLY A 100 3.14 -2.95 7.54
N MET A 101 3.52 -2.46 6.35
CA MET A 101 2.80 -1.41 5.62
C MET A 101 1.84 -2.03 4.60
N GLU A 102 0.70 -1.39 4.40
CA GLU A 102 -0.30 -1.87 3.44
C GLU A 102 0.11 -1.47 2.02
N ASP A 103 0.40 -2.48 1.18
CA ASP A 103 0.68 -2.32 -0.24
C ASP A 103 -0.59 -2.37 -1.07
N VAL A 104 -0.47 -2.07 -2.37
CA VAL A 104 -1.60 -2.17 -3.31
C VAL A 104 -1.20 -2.91 -4.58
N ALA A 105 -1.96 -3.96 -4.91
CA ALA A 105 -1.95 -4.61 -6.21
C ALA A 105 -3.12 -4.09 -7.05
N PHE A 106 -2.89 -3.86 -8.34
CA PHE A 106 -3.91 -3.32 -9.24
C PHE A 106 -3.56 -3.61 -10.70
N ILE A 107 -4.50 -3.29 -11.59
CA ILE A 107 -4.38 -3.51 -13.03
C ILE A 107 -4.01 -2.20 -13.74
N LEU A 108 -3.10 -2.32 -14.70
CA LEU A 108 -2.69 -1.33 -15.67
C LEU A 108 -3.21 -1.70 -17.06
N THR A 109 -3.48 -0.70 -17.87
CA THR A 109 -3.62 -0.86 -19.31
C THR A 109 -2.44 -0.22 -20.03
N HIS A 110 -1.96 -0.86 -21.09
CA HIS A 110 -0.94 -0.27 -21.96
C HIS A 110 -1.39 -0.37 -23.42
N ASP A 111 -1.41 0.78 -24.11
CA ASP A 111 -1.59 0.85 -25.56
C ASP A 111 -0.23 0.97 -26.27
N PHE A 112 -0.01 0.15 -27.30
CA PHE A 112 1.15 0.29 -28.19
C PHE A 112 0.79 1.09 -29.46
N GLY A 113 -0.34 1.79 -29.43
CA GLY A 113 -0.96 2.44 -30.60
C GLY A 113 -1.94 1.52 -31.35
N GLY A 114 -2.81 2.14 -32.18
CA GLY A 114 -3.87 1.45 -32.91
C GLY A 114 -5.07 1.07 -32.02
N SER A 115 -5.56 -0.17 -32.15
CA SER A 115 -6.73 -0.70 -31.39
C SER A 115 -6.35 -1.73 -30.31
N TRP A 116 -5.06 -1.86 -30.00
CA TRP A 116 -4.53 -2.87 -29.07
C TRP A 116 -4.40 -2.28 -27.67
N ILE A 117 -5.05 -2.91 -26.68
CA ILE A 117 -4.94 -2.54 -25.27
C ILE A 117 -4.64 -3.81 -24.47
N PHE A 118 -3.46 -3.83 -23.88
CA PHE A 118 -2.98 -4.93 -23.07
C PHE A 118 -3.17 -4.61 -21.59
N TYR A 119 -3.47 -5.65 -20.81
CA TYR A 119 -3.75 -5.56 -19.38
C TYR A 119 -2.60 -6.19 -18.61
N TYR A 120 -2.13 -5.50 -17.58
CA TYR A 120 -1.02 -5.95 -16.74
C TYR A 120 -1.41 -5.85 -15.27
N VAL A 121 -0.88 -6.73 -14.43
CA VAL A 121 -0.90 -6.57 -12.97
C VAL A 121 0.39 -5.87 -12.53
N ALA A 122 0.28 -4.92 -11.60
CA ALA A 122 1.41 -4.26 -10.96
C ALA A 122 1.16 -4.11 -9.45
N VAL A 123 2.23 -3.89 -8.69
CA VAL A 123 2.16 -3.60 -7.26
C VAL A 123 2.87 -2.28 -6.98
N ALA A 124 2.27 -1.47 -6.13
CA ALA A 124 2.93 -0.36 -5.47
C ALA A 124 3.22 -0.75 -4.01
N LEU A 125 4.50 -0.91 -3.71
CA LEU A 125 4.99 -1.23 -2.38
C LEU A 125 5.10 0.05 -1.55
N LYS A 126 4.40 0.10 -0.42
CA LYS A 126 4.45 1.25 0.48
C LYS A 126 5.76 1.24 1.25
N ASN A 127 6.33 2.43 1.43
CA ASN A 127 7.43 2.65 2.36
C ASN A 127 7.22 3.98 3.10
N THR A 128 8.16 4.32 3.98
CA THR A 128 8.12 5.56 4.77
C THR A 128 8.17 6.84 3.93
N ASN A 129 8.64 6.75 2.69
CA ASN A 129 8.88 7.86 1.77
C ASN A 129 7.87 7.92 0.61
N GLY A 130 6.89 7.01 0.56
CA GLY A 130 5.91 6.94 -0.53
C GLY A 130 5.68 5.51 -1.01
N TYR A 131 5.46 5.36 -2.31
CA TYR A 131 5.30 4.08 -3.00
C TYR A 131 6.45 3.82 -3.96
N LEU A 132 6.86 2.55 -4.05
CA LEU A 132 7.78 2.01 -5.03
C LEU A 132 7.01 1.07 -5.97
N GLY A 133 7.00 1.38 -7.27
CA GLY A 133 6.36 0.53 -8.27
C GLY A 133 7.21 -0.69 -8.63
N THR A 134 6.58 -1.85 -8.79
CA THR A 134 7.23 -3.07 -9.26
C THR A 134 7.31 -3.13 -10.80
N ASN A 135 7.85 -4.22 -11.34
CA ASN A 135 7.51 -4.63 -12.69
C ASN A 135 6.03 -4.98 -12.81
N ALA A 136 5.48 -4.79 -13.99
CA ALA A 136 4.14 -5.22 -14.36
C ALA A 136 4.21 -6.52 -15.17
N LEU A 137 3.26 -7.43 -14.93
CA LEU A 137 3.19 -8.72 -15.64
C LEU A 137 1.91 -8.80 -16.48
N LEU A 138 2.05 -9.30 -17.72
CA LEU A 138 0.95 -9.39 -18.68
C LEU A 138 -0.14 -10.37 -18.22
N LEU A 139 -1.38 -9.88 -18.23
CA LEU A 139 -2.59 -10.67 -18.04
C LEU A 139 -3.17 -11.10 -19.40
N GLY A 140 -3.22 -10.20 -20.38
CA GLY A 140 -3.69 -10.50 -21.74
C GLY A 140 -4.11 -9.27 -22.57
N ASP A 141 -4.64 -9.52 -23.77
CA ASP A 141 -5.20 -8.51 -24.68
C ASP A 141 -6.73 -8.40 -24.51
N ARG A 142 -7.21 -7.20 -24.10
CA ARG A 142 -8.65 -6.90 -23.93
C ARG A 142 -9.42 -7.99 -23.19
N ILE A 143 -8.88 -8.38 -22.04
CA ILE A 143 -9.53 -9.30 -21.09
C ILE A 143 -10.76 -8.64 -20.44
N ALA A 144 -11.65 -9.44 -19.86
CA ALA A 144 -12.71 -8.96 -18.98
C ALA A 144 -12.29 -9.16 -17.51
N SER A 145 -11.85 -8.09 -16.84
CA SER A 145 -11.42 -8.15 -15.44
C SER A 145 -12.57 -8.48 -14.49
N GLN A 146 -12.27 -9.25 -13.45
CA GLN A 146 -13.21 -9.62 -12.39
C GLN A 146 -12.69 -9.13 -11.04
N THR A 147 -12.07 -9.99 -10.23
CA THR A 147 -11.53 -9.61 -8.92
C THR A 147 -10.01 -9.68 -8.90
N THR A 148 -9.40 -8.82 -8.09
CA THR A 148 -8.03 -8.96 -7.61
C THR A 148 -8.11 -9.08 -6.10
N GLU A 149 -7.42 -10.07 -5.55
CA GLU A 149 -7.48 -10.40 -4.14
C GLU A 149 -6.08 -10.66 -3.62
N ILE A 150 -5.83 -10.34 -2.35
CA ILE A 150 -4.59 -10.71 -1.67
C ILE A 150 -4.94 -11.72 -0.58
N ARG A 151 -4.32 -12.90 -0.65
CA ARG A 151 -4.52 -13.99 0.31
C ARG A 151 -3.16 -14.59 0.68
N ASN A 152 -2.81 -14.57 1.97
CA ASN A 152 -1.54 -15.12 2.47
C ASN A 152 -0.29 -14.58 1.74
N GLY A 153 -0.26 -13.27 1.43
CA GLY A 153 0.83 -12.63 0.68
C GLY A 153 0.88 -12.99 -0.82
N GLU A 154 -0.09 -13.73 -1.32
CA GLU A 154 -0.27 -14.00 -2.76
C GLU A 154 -1.36 -13.10 -3.35
N ILE A 155 -1.09 -12.57 -4.53
CA ILE A 155 -2.06 -11.81 -5.33
C ILE A 155 -2.74 -12.81 -6.27
N ILE A 156 -4.06 -12.75 -6.33
CA ILE A 156 -4.89 -13.59 -7.21
C ILE A 156 -5.65 -12.64 -8.12
N VAL A 157 -5.39 -12.70 -9.42
CA VAL A 157 -6.11 -11.91 -10.42
C VAL A 157 -7.03 -12.82 -11.21
N ASN A 158 -8.33 -12.59 -11.10
CA ASN A 158 -9.37 -13.29 -11.80
C ASN A 158 -9.89 -12.45 -12.96
N TYR A 159 -9.99 -13.06 -14.14
CA TYR A 159 -10.48 -12.42 -15.34
C TYR A 159 -11.06 -13.47 -16.29
N ALA A 160 -11.77 -13.03 -17.32
CA ALA A 160 -12.13 -13.87 -18.45
C ALA A 160 -11.33 -13.48 -19.69
N ASP A 161 -10.94 -14.50 -20.47
CA ASP A 161 -10.35 -14.37 -21.79
C ASP A 161 -11.23 -15.06 -22.85
N ARG A 162 -10.91 -14.84 -24.13
CA ARG A 162 -11.57 -15.49 -25.26
C ARG A 162 -11.05 -16.93 -25.43
N LYS A 163 -11.83 -17.77 -26.09
CA LYS A 163 -11.30 -19.08 -26.51
C LYS A 163 -10.22 -18.88 -27.57
N LEU A 164 -9.29 -19.82 -27.67
CA LEU A 164 -8.11 -19.77 -28.56
C LEU A 164 -8.42 -19.41 -30.03
N ASN A 165 -9.62 -19.72 -30.51
CA ASN A 165 -10.04 -19.50 -31.91
C ASN A 165 -11.18 -18.49 -32.05
N GLU A 166 -11.56 -17.78 -30.99
CA GLU A 166 -12.60 -16.75 -31.07
C GLU A 166 -12.03 -15.43 -31.63
N PRO A 167 -12.77 -14.70 -32.47
CA PRO A 167 -12.30 -13.41 -32.98
C PRO A 167 -12.24 -12.37 -31.84
N MET A 168 -11.42 -11.32 -32.00
CA MET A 168 -11.31 -10.24 -31.01
C MET A 168 -12.61 -9.43 -30.79
N THR A 169 -13.60 -9.59 -31.68
CA THR A 169 -14.96 -9.06 -31.53
C THR A 169 -15.83 -9.89 -30.60
N ALA A 170 -15.44 -11.13 -30.29
CA ALA A 170 -16.13 -11.96 -29.32
C ALA A 170 -15.88 -11.45 -27.89
N ASN A 171 -16.87 -11.65 -27.02
CA ASN A 171 -16.73 -11.35 -25.61
C ASN A 171 -15.88 -12.43 -24.93
N PRO A 172 -14.93 -12.06 -24.05
CA PRO A 172 -14.25 -13.01 -23.18
C PRO A 172 -15.24 -13.87 -22.38
N SER A 173 -14.98 -15.18 -22.31
CA SER A 173 -15.90 -16.17 -21.70
C SER A 173 -15.21 -17.30 -20.93
N VAL A 174 -13.89 -17.44 -21.04
CA VAL A 174 -13.10 -18.46 -20.35
C VAL A 174 -12.50 -17.82 -19.10
N GLY A 175 -12.95 -18.26 -17.92
CA GLY A 175 -12.39 -17.79 -16.65
C GLY A 175 -10.94 -18.25 -16.45
N ILE A 176 -10.08 -17.32 -16.04
CA ILE A 176 -8.66 -17.51 -15.76
C ILE A 176 -8.36 -16.90 -14.39
N SER A 177 -7.57 -17.62 -13.59
CA SER A 177 -6.99 -17.13 -12.35
C SER A 177 -5.47 -17.19 -12.47
N LYS A 178 -4.81 -16.04 -12.33
CA LYS A 178 -3.35 -15.98 -12.22
C LYS A 178 -2.93 -15.62 -10.81
N TYR A 179 -1.82 -16.21 -10.36
CA TYR A 179 -1.30 -16.06 -9.02
C TYR A 179 0.07 -15.38 -9.09
N PHE A 180 0.31 -14.43 -8.20
CA PHE A 180 1.56 -13.67 -8.17
C PHE A 180 2.08 -13.49 -6.75
N LYS A 181 3.40 -13.34 -6.63
CA LYS A 181 4.09 -12.94 -5.40
C LYS A 181 5.05 -11.80 -5.65
N VAL A 182 5.28 -11.01 -4.62
CA VAL A 182 6.39 -10.08 -4.57
C VAL A 182 7.61 -10.80 -4.00
N VAL A 183 8.71 -10.81 -4.76
CA VAL A 183 10.02 -11.33 -4.36
C VAL A 183 11.05 -10.28 -4.75
N ASP A 184 11.87 -9.82 -3.79
CA ASP A 184 12.88 -8.79 -4.00
C ASP A 184 12.32 -7.52 -4.68
N ALA A 185 11.16 -7.05 -4.20
CA ALA A 185 10.41 -5.91 -4.76
C ALA A 185 9.98 -6.07 -6.24
N ARG A 186 9.91 -7.31 -6.73
CA ARG A 186 9.45 -7.64 -8.09
C ARG A 186 8.30 -8.62 -8.07
N LEU A 187 7.38 -8.48 -9.02
CA LEU A 187 6.31 -9.44 -9.25
C LEU A 187 6.83 -10.66 -9.99
N THR A 188 6.44 -11.84 -9.49
CA THR A 188 6.68 -13.15 -10.08
C THR A 188 5.35 -13.90 -10.21
N GLU A 189 5.10 -14.51 -11.38
CA GLU A 189 3.93 -15.39 -11.58
C GLU A 189 4.20 -16.75 -10.93
N VAL A 190 3.23 -17.25 -10.17
CA VAL A 190 3.28 -18.54 -9.49
C VAL A 190 2.35 -19.50 -10.22
N MET A 191 2.92 -20.55 -10.79
CA MET A 191 2.15 -21.60 -11.47
C MET A 191 1.42 -22.46 -10.42
N LYS A 192 0.11 -22.66 -10.62
CA LYS A 192 -0.74 -23.54 -9.78
C LYS A 192 -1.56 -24.49 -10.64
#